data_AF-A0A7C5JD40-F1
#
_entry.id   AF-A0A7C5JD40-F1
#
_cell.length_a   1.000
_cell.length_b   1.000
_cell.length_c   1.000
_cell.angle_alpha   90.00
_cell.angle_beta   90.00
_cell.angle_gamma   90.00
#
_symmetry.space_group_name_H-M   'P 1'
#
loop_
_entity.id
_entity.type
_entity.pdbx_description
1 polymer ?
#
loop_
_entity_poly.entity_id
_entity_poly.type
_entity_poly.pdbx_seq_one_letter_code
_entity_poly.pdbx_strand_id
1 'polypeptide(L)' 'MLLLLAGAVFFLAGTVGLLRFPDVYTRLHALTKADNVGLGLMVAGLALQAESWVVTGKLLL' A
#
# COMPACT_ATOMS: atom_id res chain seq x y z
N MET A 1 -11.49 4.18 6.94
CA MET A 1 -11.49 2.71 7.19
C MET A 1 -11.44 1.86 5.92
N LEU A 2 -12.36 2.02 4.95
CA LEU A 2 -12.37 1.18 3.73
C LEU A 2 -11.05 1.21 2.93
N LEU A 3 -10.45 2.39 2.74
CA LEU A 3 -9.18 2.52 2.02
C LEU A 3 -8.02 1.81 2.73
N LEU A 4 -7.99 1.85 4.07
CA LEU A 4 -6.96 1.16 4.86
C LEU A 4 -7.08 -0.36 4.73
N LEU A 5 -8.31 -0.88 4.76
CA LEU A 5 -8.56 -2.32 4.55
C LEU A 5 -8.17 -2.75 3.13
N ALA A 6 -8.51 -1.96 2.11
CA ALA A 6 -8.10 -2.23 0.74
C ALA A 6 -6.57 -2.22 0.60
N GLY A 7 -5.88 -1.24 1.19
CA GLY A 7 -4.42 -1.19 1.23
C GLY A 7 -3.80 -2.40 1.93
N ALA A 8 -4.36 -2.81 3.07
CA ALA A 8 -3.92 -4.01 3.78
C ALA A 8 -4.06 -5.29 2.94
N VAL A 9 -5.17 -5.44 2.19
CA VAL A 9 -5.36 -6.57 1.26
C VAL A 9 -4.28 -6.56 0.16
N PHE A 10 -3.91 -5.39 -0.36
CA PHE A 10 -2.82 -5.28 -1.34
C PHE A 10 -1.47 -5.73 -0.76
N PHE A 11 -1.13 -5.34 0.47
CA PHE A 11 0.10 -5.79 1.13
C PHE A 11 0.12 -7.28 1.43
N LEU A 12 -1.02 -7.84 1.84
CA LEU A 12 -1.16 -9.28 2.02
C LEU A 12 -0.98 -10.02 0.69
N ALA A 13 -1.63 -9.56 -0.37
CA ALA A 13 -1.48 -10.14 -1.71
C ALA A 13 -0.03 -10.03 -2.22
N GLY A 14 0.65 -8.91 -1.99
CA GLY A 14 2.06 -8.71 -2.31
C GLY A 14 2.97 -9.68 -1.57
N THR A 15 2.74 -9.86 -0.26
CA THR A 15 3.50 -10.81 0.58
C THR A 15 3.27 -12.25 0.13
N VAL A 16 2.02 -12.63 -0.15
CA VAL A 16 1.70 -13.96 -0.70
C VAL A 16 2.35 -14.16 -2.06
N GLY A 17 2.35 -13.15 -2.93
CA GLY A 17 3.04 -13.17 -4.22
C GLY A 17 4.55 -13.32 -4.08
N LEU A 18 5.17 -12.62 -3.11
CA LEU A 18 6.59 -12.74 -2.80
C LEU A 18 6.97 -14.15 -2.36
N LEU A 19 6.12 -14.82 -1.56
CA LEU A 19 6.38 -16.17 -1.07
C LEU A 19 6.10 -17.26 -2.10
N ARG A 20 5.07 -17.08 -2.95
CA ARG A 20 4.60 -18.11 -3.89
C ARG A 20 5.22 -18.05 -5.27
N PHE A 21 5.62 -16.87 -5.76
CA PHE A 21 6.08 -16.76 -7.14
C PHE A 21 7.47 -17.37 -7.33
N PRO A 22 7.72 -18.09 -8.42
CA PRO A 22 8.94 -18.89 -8.58
C PRO A 22 10.17 -18.05 -8.96
N ASP A 23 9.97 -16.87 -9.56
CA ASP A 23 11.04 -16.06 -10.14
C ASP A 23 11.12 -14.65 -9.51
N VAL A 24 12.30 -14.02 -9.62
CA VAL A 24 12.57 -12.69 -9.06
C VAL A 24 11.72 -11.61 -9.71
N TYR A 25 11.53 -11.64 -11.03
CA TYR A 25 10.77 -10.62 -11.75
C TYR A 25 9.28 -10.65 -11.41
N THR A 26 8.67 -11.84 -11.31
CA THR A 26 7.28 -12.01 -10.89
C THR A 26 7.06 -11.63 -9.44
N ARG A 27 8.01 -11.93 -8.54
CA ARG A 27 8.00 -11.44 -7.16
C ARG A 27 8.05 -9.92 -7.10
N LEU A 28 8.98 -9.30 -7.83
CA LEU A 28 9.11 -7.83 -7.89
C LEU A 28 7.87 -7.17 -8.49
N HIS A 29 7.26 -7.75 -9.52
CA HIS A 29 6.00 -7.26 -10.09
C HIS A 29 4.85 -7.31 -9.07
N ALA A 30 4.77 -8.38 -8.28
CA ALA A 30 3.78 -8.48 -7.20
C ALA A 30 4.02 -7.41 -6.13
N LEU A 31 5.29 -7.25 -5.72
CA LEU A 31 5.68 -6.35 -4.64
C LEU A 31 5.49 -4.89 -5.03
N THR A 32 5.92 -4.49 -6.22
CA THR A 32 5.79 -3.11 -6.71
C THR A 32 4.33 -2.67 -6.85
N LYS A 33 3.43 -3.58 -7.25
CA LYS A 33 1.99 -3.30 -7.26
C LYS A 33 1.41 -3.16 -5.86
N ALA A 34 1.79 -4.08 -4.97
CA ALA A 34 1.34 -4.06 -3.58
C ALA A 34 1.82 -2.79 -2.87
N ASP A 35 3.07 -2.39 -3.05
CA ASP A 35 3.64 -1.20 -2.44
C ASP A 35 3.02 0.07 -3.05
N ASN A 36 3.04 0.25 -4.37
CA ASN A 36 2.55 1.51 -4.95
C ASN A 36 1.05 1.73 -4.69
N VAL A 37 0.22 0.72 -4.95
CA VAL A 37 -1.24 0.85 -4.77
C VAL A 37 -1.61 0.74 -3.29
N GLY A 38 -0.99 -0.17 -2.55
CA GLY A 38 -1.25 -0.37 -1.12
C GLY A 38 -0.86 0.83 -0.28
N LEU A 39 0.35 1.39 -0.45
CA LEU A 39 0.75 2.63 0.23
C LEU A 39 -0.14 3.79 -0.21
N GLY A 40 -0.45 3.91 -1.51
CA GLY A 40 -1.34 4.97 -1.99
C GLY A 40 -2.70 4.95 -1.30
N LEU A 41 -3.31 3.77 -1.13
CA LEU A 41 -4.57 3.60 -0.41
C LEU A 41 -4.44 3.88 1.10
N MET A 42 -3.33 3.45 1.72
CA MET A 42 -3.05 3.72 3.13
C MET A 42 -2.89 5.22 3.39
N VAL A 43 -2.04 5.88 2.60
CA VAL A 43 -1.79 7.33 2.67
C VAL A 43 -3.08 8.10 2.43
N ALA A 44 -3.86 7.76 1.41
CA ALA A 44 -5.15 8.41 1.16
C ALA A 44 -6.13 8.22 2.33
N GLY A 45 -6.21 7.00 2.89
CA GLY A 45 -7.06 6.71 4.04
C GLY A 45 -6.65 7.43 5.31
N LEU A 46 -5.34 7.63 5.53
CA LEU A 46 -4.80 8.38 6.67
C LEU A 46 -4.95 9.90 6.47
N ALA A 47 -4.69 10.40 5.27
CA ALA A 47 -4.85 11.81 4.90
C ALA A 47 -6.30 12.30 5.12
N LEU A 48 -7.29 11.46 4.81
CA LEU A 48 -8.72 11.79 5.04
C LEU A 48 -9.11 11.80 6.53
N GLN A 49 -8.34 11.13 7.40
CA GLN A 49 -8.57 11.11 8.84
C GLN A 49 -7.68 12.10 9.59
N ALA A 50 -6.71 12.71 8.91
CA ALA A 50 -5.77 13.62 9.54
C ALA A 50 -6.47 14.93 9.92
N GLU A 51 -6.35 15.32 11.19
CA GLU A 51 -6.93 16.56 11.71
C GLU A 51 -6.09 17.81 11.38
N SER A 52 -4.89 17.63 10.83
CA SER A 52 -3.93 18.70 10.55
C SER A 52 -3.41 18.64 9.12
N TRP A 53 -3.49 19.77 8.42
CA TRP A 53 -2.94 19.94 7.07
C TRP A 53 -1.42 19.70 7.00
N VAL A 54 -0.70 19.94 8.09
CA VAL A 54 0.75 19.66 8.16
C VAL A 54 0.99 18.15 8.14
N VAL A 55 0.16 17.37 8.82
CA VAL A 55 0.25 15.90 8.84
C VAL A 55 -0.09 15.34 7.48
N THR A 56 -1.15 15.84 6.84
CA THR A 56 -1.51 15.44 5.47
C THR A 56 -0.40 15.73 4.47
N GLY A 57 0.23 16.91 4.56
CA GLY A 57 1.37 17.26 3.71
C GLY A 57 2.56 16.31 3.90
N LYS A 58 2.85 15.90 5.14
CA LYS A 58 3.90 14.90 5.44
C LYS A 58 3.58 13.49 4.97
N LEU A 59 2.31 13.14 4.83
CA LEU A 59 1.90 11.82 4.34
C LEU A 59 2.01 11.72 2.81
N LEU A 60 1.99 12.86 2.10
CA LEU A 60 2.03 12.93 0.63
C LEU A 60 3.44 13.15 0.06
N LEU A 61 4.41 13.52 0.90
CA LEU A 61 5.81 13.80 0.56
C LEU A 61 6.73 12.67 1.04
#